data_AF-A0A328E2T8-F1
#
_entry.id   AF-A0A328E2T8-F1
#
_cell.length_a   1.000
_cell.length_b   1.000
_cell.length_c   1.000
_cell.angle_alpha   90.00
_cell.angle_beta   90.00
_cell.angle_gamma   90.00
#
_symmetry.space_group_name_H-M   'P 1'
#
loop_
_entity.id
_entity.type
_entity.pdbx_description
1 polymer ?
#
loop_
_entity_poly.entity_id
_entity_poly.type
_entity_poly.pdbx_seq_one_letter_code
_entity_poly.pdbx_strand_id
1 'polypeptide(L)'
;MGFDEMGLIGVGCVQVQLPLSSSVMAQNRCGKDMKMLTSWTKSNPGRRFWTCAGNGTRKCKSWDWIDPEICDRAKKIIPGLLDKINEKDREMEKLKNRNKQKKRMNVIPFMFGLGVGLVIHYLYLVLFM
;
A
#
# COMPACT_ATOMS: atom_id res chain seq x y z
N MET A 1 2.34 21.68 19.80
CA MET A 1 1.30 21.09 18.94
C MET A 1 1.89 20.88 17.55
N GLY A 2 2.37 19.74 17.09
CA GLY A 2 2.56 18.37 17.58
C GLY A 2 3.24 17.72 16.37
N PHE A 3 4.54 17.45 16.46
CA PHE A 3 5.40 16.97 15.37
C PHE A 3 5.24 15.44 15.27
N ASP A 4 4.00 14.98 15.23
CA ASP A 4 3.70 13.57 15.43
C ASP A 4 3.73 12.89 14.07
N GLU A 5 4.86 12.22 13.86
CA GLU A 5 5.05 11.10 12.94
C GLU A 5 5.00 11.46 11.44
N MET A 6 6.15 11.95 10.95
CA MET A 6 6.53 11.83 9.55
C MET A 6 6.77 10.34 9.23
N GLY A 7 5.68 9.58 9.09
CA GLY A 7 5.66 8.24 8.53
C GLY A 7 6.14 8.28 7.08
N LEU A 8 7.47 8.25 6.91
CA LEU A 8 8.13 7.88 5.66
C LEU A 8 7.94 6.37 5.46
N ILE A 9 6.72 5.95 5.16
CA ILE A 9 6.48 4.57 4.73
C ILE A 9 6.82 4.52 3.24
N GLY A 10 7.96 3.90 2.95
CA GLY A 10 8.42 3.66 1.60
C GLY A 10 7.41 2.84 0.81
N VAL A 11 6.74 3.50 -0.12
CA VAL A 11 6.21 2.89 -1.35
C VAL A 11 6.84 3.65 -2.51
N GLY A 12 7.29 2.88 -3.49
CA GLY A 12 8.21 3.28 -4.55
C GLY A 12 7.98 4.67 -5.14
N CYS A 13 9.10 5.31 -5.46
CA CYS A 13 9.21 6.61 -6.10
C CYS A 13 8.24 6.72 -7.29
N VAL A 14 7.15 7.47 -7.11
CA VAL A 14 6.56 8.24 -8.20
C VAL A 14 6.83 9.70 -7.85
N GLN A 15 8.08 10.13 -8.05
CA GLN A 15 8.38 11.55 -8.20
C GLN A 15 7.71 11.99 -9.51
N VAL A 16 6.49 12.51 -9.41
CA VAL A 16 5.97 13.39 -10.48
C VAL A 16 6.71 14.72 -10.32
N GLN A 17 7.93 14.78 -10.88
CA GLN A 17 8.64 16.02 -11.13
C GLN A 17 8.00 16.64 -12.38
N LEU A 18 6.97 17.46 -12.21
CA LEU A 18 6.49 18.32 -13.29
C LEU A 18 7.48 19.49 -13.44
N PRO A 19 8.02 19.78 -14.64
CA PRO A 19 8.82 20.96 -14.87
C PRO A 19 7.84 22.12 -15.12
N LEU A 20 7.43 22.82 -14.06
CA LEU A 20 6.70 24.07 -14.23
C LEU A 20 7.69 25.22 -14.11
N SER A 21 8.08 25.73 -15.29
CA SER A 21 8.26 27.14 -15.61
C SER A 21 8.98 28.01 -14.56
N SER A 22 10.20 28.41 -14.89
CA SER A 22 10.95 29.53 -14.30
C SER A 22 10.05 30.64 -13.74
N SER A 23 9.92 30.74 -12.41
CA SER A 23 9.82 31.99 -11.61
C SER A 23 9.19 31.89 -10.21
N VAL A 24 8.74 30.73 -9.70
CA VAL A 24 8.32 30.63 -8.28
C VAL A 24 8.83 29.34 -7.63
N MET A 25 10.15 29.26 -7.42
CA MET A 25 10.68 28.41 -6.35
C MET A 25 10.26 29.06 -5.04
N ALA A 26 9.36 28.44 -4.28
CA ALA A 26 9.03 28.91 -2.94
C ALA A 26 10.33 28.89 -2.10
N GLN A 27 10.96 30.04 -1.93
CA GLN A 27 12.11 30.19 -1.05
C GLN A 27 11.59 30.33 0.36
N ASN A 28 12.03 29.44 1.26
CA ASN A 28 11.70 29.56 2.67
C ASN A 28 12.52 30.71 3.31
N ARG A 29 12.20 31.04 4.58
CA ARG A 29 12.98 32.02 5.36
C ARG A 29 14.48 31.70 5.50
N CYS A 30 14.90 30.48 5.19
CA CYS A 30 16.29 30.06 5.23
C CYS A 30 16.99 30.12 3.85
N GLY A 31 16.35 30.74 2.85
CA GLY A 31 16.91 31.03 1.52
C GLY A 31 17.12 29.79 0.65
N LYS A 32 16.49 28.67 1.00
CA LYS A 32 16.66 27.38 0.31
C LYS A 32 15.40 26.96 -0.39
N ASP A 33 15.63 26.15 -1.42
CA ASP A 33 14.59 25.45 -2.14
C ASP A 33 13.71 24.63 -1.20
N MET A 34 12.43 24.62 -1.53
CA MET A 34 11.42 23.82 -0.84
C MET A 34 11.09 22.59 -1.68
N LYS A 35 10.86 21.48 -0.98
CA LYS A 35 10.33 20.24 -1.58
C LYS A 35 8.88 20.06 -1.20
N MET A 36 8.08 19.57 -2.13
CA MET A 36 6.68 19.22 -1.92
C MET A 36 6.60 17.82 -1.34
N LEU A 37 5.84 17.64 -0.25
CA LEU A 37 5.53 16.34 0.34
C LEU A 37 4.02 16.19 0.51
N THR A 38 3.57 14.95 0.60
CA THR A 38 2.17 14.61 0.88
C THR A 38 2.05 14.04 2.30
N SER A 39 1.08 14.54 3.06
CA SER A 39 0.72 14.02 4.37
C SER A 39 -0.12 12.75 4.23
N TRP A 40 0.24 11.71 4.98
CA TRP A 40 -0.50 10.45 5.05
C TRP A 40 -1.13 10.22 6.42
N THR A 41 -1.23 11.28 7.24
CA THR A 41 -1.88 11.20 8.55
C THR A 41 -3.40 11.11 8.41
N LYS A 42 -4.07 10.52 9.40
CA LYS A 42 -5.54 10.46 9.43
C LYS A 42 -6.21 11.84 9.44
N SER A 43 -5.55 12.84 10.02
CA SER A 43 -6.08 14.21 10.14
C SER A 43 -5.92 15.03 8.86
N ASN A 44 -4.90 14.74 8.05
CA ASN A 44 -4.62 15.42 6.79
C ASN A 44 -4.25 14.41 5.70
N PRO A 45 -5.16 13.49 5.32
CA PRO A 45 -4.87 12.47 4.33
C PRO A 45 -4.72 13.10 2.94
N GLY A 46 -3.60 12.84 2.26
CA GLY A 46 -3.35 13.28 0.89
C GLY A 46 -3.02 14.77 0.73
N ARG A 47 -2.94 15.53 1.83
CA ARG A 47 -2.72 16.99 1.79
C ARG A 47 -1.25 17.32 1.56
N ARG A 48 -0.94 18.23 0.65
CA ARG A 48 0.45 18.58 0.30
C ARG A 48 0.97 19.77 1.09
N PHE A 49 2.24 19.70 1.46
CA PHE A 49 2.96 20.77 2.17
C PHE A 49 4.37 20.95 1.59
N TRP A 50 4.86 22.19 1.63
CA TRP A 50 6.25 22.51 1.36
C TRP A 50 7.09 22.27 2.61
N THR A 51 8.30 21.76 2.46
CA THR A 51 9.29 21.70 3.53
C THR A 51 10.69 22.03 3.01
N CYS A 52 11.59 22.48 3.88
CA CYS A 52 12.98 22.75 3.52
C CYS A 52 13.67 21.53 2.89
N ALA A 53 14.34 21.72 1.76
CA ALA A 53 15.17 20.70 1.12
C ALA A 53 16.58 20.56 1.75
N GLY A 54 16.87 21.27 2.84
CA GLY A 54 18.15 21.17 3.55
C GLY A 54 18.37 19.81 4.22
N ASN A 55 19.64 19.42 4.38
CA ASN A 55 20.06 18.16 5.00
C ASN A 55 20.77 18.39 6.34
N GLY A 56 20.59 17.47 7.30
CA GLY A 56 21.26 17.48 8.60
C GLY A 56 21.01 18.75 9.42
N THR A 57 22.05 19.29 10.05
CA THR A 57 22.03 20.54 10.83
C THR A 57 21.61 21.77 10.01
N ARG A 58 21.66 21.67 8.67
CA ARG A 58 21.28 22.73 7.74
C ARG A 58 19.80 22.66 7.30
N LYS A 59 19.01 21.71 7.79
CA LYS A 59 17.57 21.61 7.53
C LYS A 59 16.81 22.56 8.45
N CYS A 60 16.25 23.63 7.90
CA CYS A 60 15.39 24.50 8.69
C CYS A 60 14.03 23.82 8.93
N LYS A 61 13.42 24.06 10.10
CA LYS A 61 12.14 23.46 10.51
C LYS A 61 10.92 24.15 9.87
N SER A 62 11.13 24.97 8.85
CA SER A 62 10.03 25.63 8.15
C SER A 62 9.29 24.66 7.25
N TRP A 63 7.97 24.75 7.31
CA TRP A 63 7.05 24.05 6.44
C TRP A 63 5.78 24.88 6.31
N ASP A 64 5.06 24.71 5.20
CA ASP A 64 3.80 25.40 4.96
C ASP A 64 2.85 24.54 4.12
N TRP A 65 1.54 24.68 4.32
CA TRP A 65 0.54 23.93 3.57
C TRP A 65 0.36 24.50 2.17
N ILE A 66 0.29 23.63 1.17
CA ILE A 66 -0.01 24.00 -0.22
C ILE A 66 -1.52 23.97 -0.42
N ASP A 67 -2.11 22.84 -0.05
CA ASP A 67 -3.54 22.64 -0.19
C ASP A 67 -4.26 23.26 1.02
N PRO A 68 -5.47 23.82 0.83
CA PRO A 68 -6.27 24.33 1.93
C PRO A 68 -6.63 23.23 2.93
N GLU A 69 -7.09 23.63 4.12
CA GLU A 69 -7.49 22.66 5.12
C GLU A 69 -8.67 21.82 4.61
N ILE A 70 -8.58 20.51 4.82
CA ILE A 70 -9.65 19.59 4.47
C ILE A 70 -10.85 19.91 5.36
N CYS A 71 -12.06 19.91 4.79
CA CYS A 71 -13.27 20.19 5.57
C CYS A 71 -13.49 19.12 6.66
N ASP A 72 -14.08 19.51 7.79
CA ASP A 72 -14.25 18.62 8.95
C ASP A 72 -15.08 17.37 8.64
N ARG A 73 -16.00 17.48 7.69
CA ARG A 73 -16.75 16.33 7.18
C ARG A 73 -15.82 15.31 6.53
N ALA A 74 -14.90 15.75 5.66
CA ALA A 74 -13.97 14.86 4.97
C ALA A 74 -12.95 14.25 5.95
N LYS A 75 -12.49 14.99 6.97
CA LYS A 75 -11.65 14.44 8.05
C LYS A 75 -12.30 13.27 8.79
N LYS A 76 -13.64 13.22 8.85
CA LYS A 76 -14.39 12.10 9.47
C LYS A 76 -14.68 10.98 8.49
N ILE A 77 -15.09 11.32 7.26
CA ILE A 77 -15.53 10.33 6.27
C ILE A 77 -14.35 9.55 5.69
N ILE A 78 -13.25 10.22 5.32
CA ILE A 78 -12.13 9.58 4.62
C ILE A 78 -11.51 8.44 5.45
N PRO A 79 -11.18 8.62 6.75
CA PRO A 79 -10.66 7.52 7.56
C PRO A 79 -11.65 6.36 7.69
N GLY A 80 -12.94 6.66 7.89
CA GLY A 80 -13.97 5.63 8.01
C GLY A 80 -14.16 4.81 6.73
N LEU A 81 -13.98 5.42 5.56
CA LEU A 81 -13.98 4.70 4.27
C LEU A 81 -12.75 3.83 4.12
N LEU A 82 -11.56 4.34 4.48
CA LEU A 82 -10.32 3.60 4.40
C LEU A 82 -10.33 2.36 5.31
N ASP A 83 -10.86 2.50 6.53
CA ASP A 83 -11.01 1.40 7.48
C ASP A 83 -11.92 0.29 6.92
N LYS A 84 -13.03 0.67 6.26
CA LYS A 84 -13.93 -0.29 5.60
C LYS A 84 -13.26 -1.02 4.44
N ILE A 85 -12.47 -0.31 3.61
CA ILE A 85 -11.73 -0.94 2.50
C ILE A 85 -10.74 -1.96 3.06
N ASN A 86 -9.95 -1.57 4.07
CA ASN A 86 -9.00 -2.46 4.71
C ASN A 86 -9.67 -3.71 5.34
N GLU A 87 -10.86 -3.54 5.91
CA GLU A 87 -11.65 -4.66 6.42
C GLU A 87 -12.08 -5.61 5.30
N LYS A 88 -12.62 -5.08 4.20
CA LYS A 88 -13.03 -5.89 3.04
C LYS A 88 -11.83 -6.62 2.41
N ASP A 89 -10.66 -5.97 2.33
CA ASP A 89 -9.46 -6.60 1.80
C ASP A 89 -9.01 -7.79 2.67
N ARG A 90 -9.06 -7.67 4.00
CA ARG A 90 -8.78 -8.78 4.93
C ARG A 90 -9.78 -9.92 4.77
N GLU A 91 -11.07 -9.63 4.61
CA GLU A 91 -12.09 -10.65 4.36
C GLU A 91 -11.85 -11.39 3.04
N MET A 92 -11.52 -10.65 1.98
CA MET A 92 -11.18 -11.19 0.67
C MET A 92 -9.95 -12.09 0.74
N GLU A 93 -8.92 -11.69 1.48
CA GLU A 93 -7.73 -12.51 1.70
C GLU A 93 -8.07 -13.82 2.43
N LYS A 94 -8.89 -13.76 3.50
CA LYS A 94 -9.38 -14.95 4.20
C LYS A 94 -10.18 -15.88 3.29
N LEU A 95 -11.04 -15.34 2.42
CA LEU A 95 -11.81 -16.12 1.45
C LEU A 95 -10.90 -16.78 0.40
N LYS A 96 -9.92 -16.04 -0.14
CA LYS A 96 -8.92 -16.58 -1.07
C LYS A 96 -8.14 -17.73 -0.45
N ASN A 97 -7.69 -17.58 0.81
CA ASN A 97 -6.95 -18.62 1.53
C ASN A 97 -7.81 -19.87 1.77
N ARG A 98 -9.08 -19.71 2.19
CA ARG A 98 -10.04 -20.82 2.34
C ARG A 98 -10.28 -21.55 1.01
N ASN A 99 -10.48 -20.82 -0.08
CA ASN A 99 -10.68 -21.42 -1.40
C ASN A 99 -9.44 -22.17 -1.90
N LYS A 100 -8.24 -21.62 -1.67
CA LYS A 100 -6.97 -22.29 -1.99
C LYS A 100 -6.82 -23.60 -1.20
N GLN A 101 -7.16 -23.59 0.08
CA GLN A 101 -7.14 -24.80 0.93
C GLN A 101 -8.15 -25.84 0.46
N LYS A 102 -9.40 -25.45 0.18
CA LYS A 102 -10.42 -26.36 -0.37
C LYS A 102 -9.99 -26.99 -1.69
N LYS A 103 -9.42 -26.20 -2.61
CA LYS A 103 -8.87 -26.73 -3.87
C LYS A 103 -7.78 -27.78 -3.62
N ARG A 104 -6.84 -27.52 -2.70
CA ARG A 104 -5.79 -28.48 -2.31
C ARG A 104 -6.37 -29.78 -1.74
N MET A 105 -7.36 -29.69 -0.87
CA MET A 105 -8.02 -30.88 -0.29
C MET A 105 -8.75 -31.70 -1.36
N ASN A 106 -9.32 -31.08 -2.38
CA ASN A 106 -10.02 -31.79 -3.46
C ASN A 106 -9.09 -32.45 -4.49
N VAL A 107 -7.87 -31.95 -4.72
CA VAL A 107 -6.95 -32.58 -5.69
C VAL A 107 -6.27 -33.83 -5.15
N ILE A 108 -6.06 -33.93 -3.83
CA ILE A 108 -5.34 -35.06 -3.23
C ILE A 108 -6.03 -36.42 -3.49
N PRO A 109 -7.35 -36.61 -3.26
CA PRO A 109 -8.04 -37.88 -3.52
C PRO A 109 -8.03 -38.28 -5.00
N PHE A 110 -8.09 -37.31 -5.92
CA PHE A 110 -8.08 -37.57 -7.36
C PHE A 110 -6.75 -38.22 -7.82
N MET A 111 -5.62 -37.76 -7.25
CA MET A 111 -4.30 -38.30 -7.58
C MET A 111 -4.07 -39.71 -7.04
N PHE A 112 -4.54 -40.00 -5.81
CA PHE A 112 -4.44 -41.34 -5.23
C PHE A 112 -5.28 -42.36 -6.00
N GLY A 113 -6.50 -42.00 -6.43
CA GLY A 113 -7.37 -42.89 -7.22
C GLY A 113 -6.77 -43.29 -8.57
N LEU A 114 -6.19 -42.34 -9.31
CA LEU A 114 -5.55 -42.62 -10.59
C LEU A 114 -4.30 -43.50 -10.43
N GLY A 115 -3.46 -43.25 -9.42
CA GLY A 115 -2.26 -44.05 -9.17
C GLY A 115 -2.56 -45.50 -8.80
N VAL A 116 -3.48 -45.72 -7.85
CA VAL A 116 -3.86 -47.07 -7.42
C VAL A 116 -4.54 -47.85 -8.55
N GLY A 117 -5.41 -47.19 -9.33
CA GLY A 117 -6.06 -47.81 -10.48
C GLY A 117 -5.08 -48.31 -11.54
N LEU A 118 -4.05 -47.51 -11.87
CA LEU A 118 -3.01 -47.90 -12.83
C LEU A 118 -2.16 -49.08 -12.34
N VAL A 119 -1.82 -49.11 -11.04
CA VAL A 119 -1.06 -50.21 -10.45
C VAL A 119 -1.87 -51.51 -10.46
N ILE A 120 -3.14 -51.46 -10.06
CA ILE A 120 -4.02 -52.64 -10.08
C ILE A 120 -4.18 -53.15 -11.52
N HIS A 121 -4.39 -52.26 -12.48
CA HIS A 121 -4.50 -52.62 -13.89
C HIS A 121 -3.22 -53.29 -14.41
N TYR A 122 -2.05 -52.73 -14.10
CA TYR A 122 -0.76 -53.33 -14.46
C TYR A 122 -0.59 -54.73 -13.85
N LEU A 123 -0.88 -54.89 -12.56
CA LEU A 123 -0.79 -56.20 -11.89
C LEU A 123 -1.74 -57.22 -12.50
N TYR A 124 -2.95 -56.83 -12.89
CA TYR A 124 -3.88 -57.70 -13.58
C TYR A 124 -3.34 -58.16 -14.94
N LEU A 125 -2.80 -57.24 -15.75
CA LEU A 125 -2.17 -57.58 -17.02
C LEU A 125 -0.97 -58.52 -16.85
N VAL A 126 -0.20 -58.39 -15.77
CA VAL A 126 0.98 -59.24 -15.52
C VAL A 126 0.61 -60.61 -14.95
N LEU A 127 -0.45 -60.69 -14.14
CA LEU A 127 -0.84 -61.93 -13.45
C LEU A 127 -1.85 -62.78 -14.23
N PHE A 128 -2.61 -62.19 -15.14
CA PHE A 128 -3.72 -62.86 -15.87
C PHE A 128 -3.57 -62.85 -17.39
N MET A 129 -2.44 -62.37 -17.94
CA MET A 129 -2.02 -62.64 -19.32
C MET A 129 -0.88 -63.65 -19.31
#